data_AF-A0AAP0HBQ6-F1
#
_entry.id   AF-A0AAP0HBQ6-F1
#
_cell.length_a   1.000
_cell.length_b   1.000
_cell.length_c   1.000
_cell.angle_alpha   90.00
_cell.angle_beta   90.00
_cell.angle_gamma   90.00
#
_symmetry.space_group_name_H-M   'P 1'
#
loop_
_entity.id
_entity.type
_entity.pdbx_description
1 polymer ?
#
loop_
_entity_poly.entity_id
_entity_poly.type
_entity_poly.pdbx_seq_one_letter_code
_entity_poly.pdbx_strand_id
1 'polypeptide(L)'
;MVVGGEQRSSFFVFSGALRWGELALTDGIKTVRRITIIQFSMFSGALFHAPNSKVLLGSPSLTPSPPTSPASYSSKFNRSIRLSSMASSVRIVVVGDVHDDWDLQEDSKALELLQLQVFVWNCSQTWCCLQAGFFMQRLFLLDYPASFLSFLVLEHFLFESSDFGNENVELVRSIAALKIAKAAILGNHDAWNTQNFSEKYKDAVQVQLKSFGEEHVGYQRLDFHPLKLSVIGGRPFSCGGERLFRKQLLAKRYGVNNMNESAKRISDAASGTPKNHSIIILAHNGPTGLGSNVNDICGRDWVRGGGDHGDPDLALAISQLKGNTEYAVPLVVFGHMHKELAFGAGPRKMIVVGDDNTIYLNGAIVPRVKRFCDSPSSENAKRTSRAFTLIDSKEGKVEKIAETWVSVNGDNTNVEEEHILFGGNMLNTSNL
;
A
#
# COMPACT_ATOMS: atom_id res chain seq x y z
N MET A 1 15.33 -57.95 -37.11
CA MET A 1 13.95 -58.29 -36.72
C MET A 1 13.58 -57.38 -35.56
N VAL A 2 13.00 -56.21 -35.83
CA VAL A 2 11.56 -55.92 -35.96
C VAL A 2 10.84 -55.88 -34.60
N VAL A 3 10.67 -54.62 -34.12
CA VAL A 3 9.45 -53.97 -33.56
C VAL A 3 9.01 -54.41 -32.15
N GLY A 4 8.63 -53.53 -31.20
CA GLY A 4 8.35 -52.10 -31.13
C GLY A 4 7.46 -51.82 -29.90
N GLY A 5 7.29 -50.56 -29.48
CA GLY A 5 6.21 -50.15 -28.57
C GLY A 5 6.57 -49.16 -27.46
N GLU A 6 6.21 -47.89 -27.64
CA GLU A 6 6.09 -46.87 -26.59
C GLU A 6 5.04 -47.25 -25.53
N GLN A 7 5.25 -46.86 -24.27
CA GLN A 7 4.21 -46.18 -23.47
C GLN A 7 4.84 -45.29 -22.38
N ARG A 8 4.35 -44.04 -22.33
CA ARG A 8 4.47 -43.09 -21.22
C ARG A 8 3.58 -43.53 -20.06
N SER A 9 4.05 -43.38 -18.82
CA SER A 9 3.18 -43.35 -17.65
C SER A 9 3.67 -42.35 -16.62
N SER A 10 2.78 -41.42 -16.33
CA SER A 10 2.86 -40.35 -15.34
C SER A 10 2.80 -40.92 -13.93
N PHE A 11 3.65 -40.45 -13.02
CA PHE A 11 3.50 -40.70 -11.59
C PHE A 11 2.78 -39.53 -10.93
N PHE A 12 1.57 -39.79 -10.44
CA PHE A 12 0.90 -39.00 -9.41
C PHE A 12 1.29 -39.58 -8.05
N VAL A 13 1.78 -38.74 -7.13
CA VAL A 13 1.87 -39.08 -5.71
C VAL A 13 0.92 -38.16 -4.96
N PHE A 14 -0.17 -38.74 -4.47
CA PHE A 14 -1.00 -38.15 -3.42
C PHE A 14 -0.41 -38.53 -2.06
N SER A 15 -0.27 -37.55 -1.17
CA SER A 15 -0.16 -37.78 0.27
C SER A 15 -1.18 -36.87 0.94
N GLY A 16 -2.19 -37.48 1.53
CA GLY A 16 -3.25 -36.81 2.27
C GLY A 16 -2.99 -36.85 3.78
N ALA A 17 -3.65 -35.92 4.48
CA ALA A 17 -4.06 -36.09 5.86
C ALA A 17 -5.39 -35.33 6.06
N LEU A 18 -6.49 -36.07 5.91
CA LEU A 18 -7.83 -35.67 6.36
C LEU A 18 -8.01 -36.27 7.76
N ARG A 19 -8.35 -35.45 8.75
CA ARG A 19 -8.85 -35.92 10.05
C ARG A 19 -10.37 -35.81 10.08
N TRP A 20 -10.98 -36.92 10.45
CA TRP A 20 -12.42 -37.12 10.63
C TRP A 20 -12.89 -36.49 11.94
N GLY A 21 -14.11 -35.94 11.92
CA GLY A 21 -14.94 -35.68 13.08
C GLY A 21 -16.39 -36.00 12.72
N GLU A 22 -16.94 -37.04 13.33
CA GLU A 22 -18.34 -37.47 13.22
C GLU A 22 -19.28 -36.47 13.91
N LEU A 23 -20.47 -36.24 13.33
CA LEU A 23 -21.70 -36.08 14.11
C LEU A 23 -22.95 -36.29 13.22
N ALA A 24 -23.58 -37.43 13.50
CA ALA A 24 -24.97 -37.87 13.33
C ALA A 24 -25.95 -37.06 12.45
N LEU A 25 -26.48 -37.77 11.43
CA LEU A 25 -27.79 -37.52 10.85
C LEU A 25 -28.92 -37.80 11.85
N THR A 26 -29.96 -36.95 11.83
CA THR A 26 -31.35 -37.41 11.96
C THR A 26 -32.26 -36.64 10.99
N ASP A 27 -33.21 -37.38 10.41
CA ASP A 27 -34.12 -37.05 9.31
C ASP A 27 -35.14 -35.93 9.58
N GLY A 28 -35.68 -35.31 8.52
CA GLY A 28 -36.95 -34.58 8.65
C GLY A 28 -37.43 -33.63 7.53
N ILE A 29 -37.82 -34.19 6.37
CA ILE A 29 -39.03 -33.82 5.59
C ILE A 29 -39.17 -32.39 4.99
N LYS A 30 -39.14 -32.37 3.64
CA LYS A 30 -39.98 -31.68 2.63
C LYS A 30 -40.51 -30.26 2.95
N THR A 31 -40.25 -29.31 2.04
CA THR A 31 -41.28 -28.70 1.15
C THR A 31 -40.62 -27.84 0.06
N VAL A 32 -40.91 -28.16 -1.20
CA VAL A 32 -40.62 -27.37 -2.40
C VAL A 32 -41.71 -26.29 -2.56
N ARG A 33 -41.33 -25.02 -2.76
CA ARG A 33 -42.18 -24.04 -3.44
C ARG A 33 -41.39 -23.23 -4.45
N ARG A 34 -41.71 -23.48 -5.72
CA ARG A 34 -41.46 -22.60 -6.87
C ARG A 34 -42.03 -21.21 -6.58
N ILE A 35 -41.23 -20.16 -6.77
CA ILE A 35 -41.74 -18.83 -7.08
C ILE A 35 -41.24 -18.48 -8.48
N THR A 36 -42.21 -18.38 -9.38
CA THR A 36 -42.07 -17.89 -10.75
C THR A 36 -42.14 -16.37 -10.66
N ILE A 37 -41.09 -15.66 -11.09
CA ILE A 37 -41.16 -14.21 -11.28
C ILE A 37 -41.32 -13.95 -12.77
N ILE A 38 -42.41 -13.26 -13.08
CA ILE A 38 -42.91 -12.92 -14.40
C ILE A 38 -42.09 -11.78 -14.99
N GLN A 39 -41.72 -11.98 -16.26
CA GLN A 39 -41.05 -11.05 -17.16
C GLN A 39 -42.03 -9.95 -17.59
N PHE A 40 -41.63 -8.67 -17.48
CA PHE A 40 -42.28 -7.57 -18.19
C PHE A 40 -41.29 -6.96 -19.18
N SER A 41 -41.62 -7.10 -20.46
CA SER A 41 -41.05 -6.35 -21.58
C SER A 41 -41.76 -5.02 -21.73
N MET A 42 -41.03 -3.93 -21.96
CA MET A 42 -41.53 -2.78 -22.70
C MET A 42 -40.52 -2.37 -23.77
N PHE A 43 -41.04 -2.29 -25.00
CA PHE A 43 -40.41 -1.77 -26.21
C PHE A 43 -40.59 -0.25 -26.29
N SER A 44 -39.55 0.46 -26.74
CA SER A 44 -39.56 1.65 -27.63
C SER A 44 -38.10 2.11 -27.76
N GLY A 45 -37.46 2.35 -28.91
CA GLY A 45 -37.92 2.54 -30.28
C GLY A 45 -37.73 3.99 -30.74
N ALA A 46 -36.53 4.36 -31.25
CA ALA A 46 -36.17 5.47 -32.18
C ALA A 46 -34.68 5.84 -31.93
N LEU A 47 -33.67 5.70 -32.81
CA LEU A 47 -33.45 6.04 -34.23
C LEU A 47 -33.57 7.55 -34.54
N PHE A 48 -32.42 8.23 -34.75
CA PHE A 48 -32.13 9.32 -35.72
C PHE A 48 -30.64 9.74 -35.51
N HIS A 49 -29.70 9.30 -36.35
CA HIS A 49 -29.13 10.01 -37.53
C HIS A 49 -28.43 11.35 -37.27
N ALA A 50 -27.11 11.34 -37.54
CA ALA A 50 -26.26 12.50 -37.77
C ALA A 50 -26.57 13.17 -39.12
N PRO A 51 -26.03 14.38 -39.35
CA PRO A 51 -25.18 14.52 -40.53
C PRO A 51 -23.89 15.33 -40.32
N ASN A 52 -22.91 14.97 -41.13
CA ASN A 52 -21.65 15.67 -41.42
C ASN A 52 -21.88 17.08 -42.02
N SER A 53 -20.87 17.95 -41.89
CA SER A 53 -20.47 18.81 -43.01
C SER A 53 -18.96 19.10 -43.02
N LYS A 54 -18.45 19.15 -44.23
CA LYS A 54 -17.05 19.17 -44.67
C LYS A 54 -16.51 20.61 -44.79
N VAL A 55 -15.21 20.76 -44.50
CA VAL A 55 -14.10 21.36 -45.32
C VAL A 55 -14.28 22.74 -45.99
N LEU A 56 -13.35 23.68 -45.71
CA LEU A 56 -12.45 24.40 -46.65
C LEU A 56 -11.56 25.41 -45.84
N LEU A 57 -10.23 25.23 -45.73
CA LEU A 57 -9.10 25.64 -46.61
C LEU A 57 -8.82 27.15 -46.64
N GLY A 58 -7.59 27.54 -46.22
CA GLY A 58 -7.03 28.89 -46.45
C GLY A 58 -5.92 29.32 -45.47
N SER A 59 -4.67 28.98 -45.76
CA SER A 59 -3.43 29.63 -45.26
C SER A 59 -3.03 30.78 -46.22
N PRO A 60 -1.92 31.53 -46.04
CA PRO A 60 -1.16 31.94 -44.84
C PRO A 60 -0.78 33.45 -44.84
N SER A 61 0.11 33.84 -43.91
CA SER A 61 1.15 34.88 -44.01
C SER A 61 0.92 36.23 -43.31
N LEU A 62 1.77 36.54 -42.32
CA LEU A 62 2.86 37.54 -42.36
C LEU A 62 3.20 38.02 -40.93
N THR A 63 4.48 37.86 -40.57
CA THR A 63 5.16 38.56 -39.48
C THR A 63 5.36 40.04 -39.84
N PRO A 64 5.50 40.96 -38.87
CA PRO A 64 6.83 41.28 -38.34
C PRO A 64 6.86 41.69 -36.85
N SER A 65 8.04 41.52 -36.25
CA SER A 65 8.48 42.13 -34.96
C SER A 65 9.54 43.22 -35.25
N PRO A 66 10.04 43.99 -34.28
CA PRO A 66 9.45 44.67 -33.11
C PRO A 66 9.72 46.20 -33.16
N PRO A 67 9.48 46.97 -32.09
CA PRO A 67 10.59 47.83 -31.65
C PRO A 67 10.82 47.90 -30.13
N THR A 68 12.05 48.31 -29.87
CA THR A 68 12.83 48.62 -28.66
C THR A 68 12.17 49.47 -27.57
N SER A 69 12.59 49.19 -26.32
CA SER A 69 12.39 49.95 -25.07
C SER A 69 12.80 51.42 -25.14
N PRO A 70 12.36 52.28 -24.18
CA PRO A 70 13.23 52.50 -23.01
C PRO A 70 12.53 52.78 -21.64
N ALA A 71 13.34 52.61 -20.59
CA ALA A 71 13.38 53.37 -19.33
C ALA A 71 12.28 53.20 -18.25
N SER A 72 12.67 52.44 -17.22
CA SER A 72 12.65 52.79 -15.78
C SER A 72 11.40 53.44 -15.16
N TYR A 73 10.73 52.68 -14.28
CA TYR A 73 10.25 53.22 -13.00
C TYR A 73 10.68 52.30 -11.85
N SER A 74 11.36 52.91 -10.89
CA SER A 74 11.78 52.34 -9.62
C SER A 74 10.58 52.19 -8.69
N SER A 75 10.41 51.01 -8.09
CA SER A 75 9.83 50.89 -6.76
C SER A 75 10.45 49.73 -6.02
N LYS A 76 11.49 50.02 -5.23
CA LYS A 76 11.89 49.18 -4.09
C LYS A 76 10.76 49.22 -3.07
N PHE A 77 10.07 48.11 -2.87
CA PHE A 77 9.58 47.74 -1.54
C PHE A 77 9.59 46.21 -1.41
N ASN A 78 10.59 45.74 -0.65
CA ASN A 78 10.71 44.37 -0.21
C ASN A 78 9.56 44.03 0.75
N ARG A 79 8.86 42.94 0.47
CA ARG A 79 8.58 41.88 1.46
C ARG A 79 8.27 40.61 0.68
N SER A 80 9.31 39.87 0.36
CA SER A 80 9.20 38.42 0.20
C SER A 80 8.62 37.89 1.51
N ILE A 81 7.32 37.66 1.55
CA ILE A 81 6.75 36.75 2.53
C ILE A 81 7.33 35.39 2.13
N ARG A 82 8.48 35.03 2.71
CA ARG A 82 8.82 33.62 2.85
C ARG A 82 7.70 33.09 3.74
N LEU A 83 6.65 32.52 3.13
CA LEU A 83 5.87 31.54 3.84
C LEU A 83 6.91 30.53 4.31
N SER A 84 7.18 30.50 5.60
CA SER A 84 7.88 29.39 6.20
C SER A 84 7.04 28.17 5.84
N SER A 85 7.51 27.40 4.86
CA SER A 85 7.03 26.05 4.58
C SER A 85 7.07 25.33 5.92
N MET A 86 5.92 25.18 6.57
CA MET A 86 5.83 24.36 7.76
C MET A 86 6.41 22.99 7.43
N ALA A 87 7.29 22.49 8.28
CA ALA A 87 7.90 21.18 8.10
C ALA A 87 6.78 20.14 7.97
N SER A 88 6.71 19.43 6.84
CA SER A 88 5.74 18.35 6.67
C SER A 88 6.21 17.15 7.49
N SER A 89 5.60 16.95 8.65
CA SER A 89 5.76 15.73 9.44
C SER A 89 4.63 14.76 9.07
N VAL A 90 4.99 13.51 8.80
CA VAL A 90 4.06 12.46 8.43
C VAL A 90 4.37 11.22 9.26
N ARG A 91 3.31 10.59 9.76
CA ARG A 91 3.37 9.24 10.32
C ARG A 91 2.73 8.27 9.34
N ILE A 92 3.50 7.28 8.93
CA ILE A 92 3.05 6.22 8.04
C ILE A 92 2.96 4.93 8.85
N VAL A 93 1.84 4.25 8.75
CA VAL A 93 1.63 2.91 9.27
C VAL A 93 1.80 1.93 8.12
N VAL A 94 2.60 0.90 8.31
CA VAL A 94 2.78 -0.20 7.36
C VAL A 94 2.16 -1.47 7.94
N VAL A 95 1.35 -2.14 7.13
CA VAL A 95 0.76 -3.45 7.42
C VAL A 95 1.11 -4.39 6.28
N GLY A 96 1.89 -5.42 6.56
CA GLY A 96 2.29 -6.40 5.55
C GLY A 96 1.79 -7.81 5.83
N ASP A 97 1.69 -8.60 4.75
CA ASP A 97 1.48 -10.04 4.72
C ASP A 97 0.34 -10.45 5.65
N VAL A 98 -0.87 -10.00 5.29
CA VAL A 98 -2.03 -10.08 6.18
C VAL A 98 -2.50 -11.52 6.40
N HIS A 99 -2.45 -12.40 5.39
CA HIS A 99 -2.79 -13.83 5.47
C HIS A 99 -4.09 -14.13 6.24
N ASP A 100 -5.18 -13.43 5.90
CA ASP A 100 -6.49 -13.52 6.58
C ASP A 100 -6.53 -13.00 8.03
N ASP A 101 -5.41 -12.53 8.60
CA ASP A 101 -5.35 -11.90 9.93
C ASP A 101 -5.71 -10.41 9.88
N TRP A 102 -6.94 -10.14 9.43
CA TRP A 102 -7.56 -8.80 9.42
C TRP A 102 -8.97 -8.83 9.98
N ASP A 103 -9.27 -7.88 10.85
CA ASP A 103 -10.60 -7.60 11.35
C ASP A 103 -10.85 -6.10 11.27
N LEU A 104 -11.82 -5.69 10.45
CA LEU A 104 -12.07 -4.27 10.21
C LEU A 104 -12.34 -3.50 11.50
N GLN A 105 -13.04 -4.07 12.48
CA GLN A 105 -13.40 -3.36 13.69
C GLN A 105 -12.18 -3.19 14.60
N GLU A 106 -11.45 -4.26 14.87
CA GLU A 106 -10.30 -4.21 15.77
C GLU A 106 -9.08 -3.54 15.15
N ASP A 107 -8.78 -3.76 13.85
CA ASP A 107 -7.71 -3.05 13.16
C ASP A 107 -8.01 -1.55 13.05
N SER A 108 -9.27 -1.15 12.81
CA SER A 108 -9.63 0.28 12.84
C SER A 108 -9.37 0.90 14.22
N LYS A 109 -9.76 0.23 15.30
CA LYS A 109 -9.49 0.70 16.67
C LYS A 109 -7.99 0.84 16.94
N ALA A 110 -7.19 -0.14 16.52
CA ALA A 110 -5.74 -0.08 16.69
C ALA A 110 -5.11 1.04 15.85
N LEU A 111 -5.56 1.23 14.60
CA LEU A 111 -5.12 2.31 13.73
C LEU A 111 -5.51 3.69 14.32
N GLU A 112 -6.72 3.85 14.82
CA GLU A 112 -7.17 5.07 15.51
C GLU A 112 -6.23 5.42 16.67
N LEU A 113 -5.85 4.46 17.51
CA LEU A 113 -4.87 4.70 18.58
C LEU A 113 -3.53 5.21 18.04
N LEU A 114 -2.98 4.57 17.00
CA LEU A 114 -1.68 4.93 16.42
C LEU A 114 -1.68 6.31 15.75
N GLN A 115 -2.86 6.75 15.32
CA GLN A 115 -3.12 8.08 14.75
C GLN A 115 -3.41 9.16 15.81
N LEU A 116 -3.82 8.79 17.02
CA LEU A 116 -4.23 9.71 18.10
C LEU A 116 -3.12 10.01 19.14
N GLN A 117 -1.92 9.45 19.01
CA GLN A 117 -0.88 9.47 20.05
C GLN A 117 -0.12 10.81 20.26
N VAL A 118 -0.74 11.95 19.97
CA VAL A 118 -0.31 13.25 20.50
C VAL A 118 -1.51 13.92 21.18
N PHE A 119 -1.62 13.75 22.49
CA PHE A 119 -2.49 14.58 23.32
C PHE A 119 -1.88 14.86 24.68
N VAL A 120 -1.74 16.15 25.02
CA VAL A 120 -1.68 16.65 26.40
C VAL A 120 -2.76 17.73 26.54
N TRP A 121 -3.68 17.45 27.46
CA TRP A 121 -4.81 18.19 28.09
C TRP A 121 -4.52 19.69 28.39
N ASN A 122 -5.41 20.70 28.50
CA ASN A 122 -6.83 20.85 28.92
C ASN A 122 -7.35 22.27 28.52
N CYS A 123 -8.64 22.45 28.24
CA CYS A 123 -9.56 23.33 29.00
C CYS A 123 -10.83 23.74 28.20
N SER A 124 -11.95 23.15 28.63
CA SER A 124 -13.32 23.65 28.77
C SER A 124 -14.13 24.31 27.62
N GLN A 125 -15.37 23.80 27.54
CA GLN A 125 -16.64 24.43 27.15
C GLN A 125 -17.07 24.43 25.66
N THR A 126 -18.03 23.53 25.39
CA THR A 126 -19.29 23.71 24.63
C THR A 126 -19.19 24.16 23.16
N TRP A 127 -19.89 23.58 22.17
CA TRP A 127 -21.31 23.23 22.18
C TRP A 127 -21.69 22.38 20.94
N CYS A 128 -22.66 21.50 21.14
CA CYS A 128 -23.56 20.99 20.11
C CYS A 128 -24.52 22.08 19.60
N CYS A 129 -25.12 21.80 18.43
CA CYS A 129 -26.45 22.25 17.95
C CYS A 129 -26.55 23.48 17.03
N LEU A 130 -27.07 23.17 15.83
CA LEU A 130 -28.17 23.82 15.09
C LEU A 130 -27.95 25.17 14.37
N GLN A 131 -28.41 25.13 13.11
CA GLN A 131 -28.81 26.27 12.29
C GLN A 131 -29.76 27.20 13.05
N ALA A 132 -29.44 28.49 13.12
CA ALA A 132 -30.35 29.62 12.97
C ALA A 132 -29.52 30.92 12.94
N GLY A 133 -29.90 31.87 12.08
CA GLY A 133 -29.14 33.08 11.80
C GLY A 133 -29.31 34.24 12.80
N PHE A 134 -28.65 35.34 12.41
CA PHE A 134 -28.75 36.74 12.85
C PHE A 134 -27.81 37.29 13.96
N PHE A 135 -27.00 38.27 13.50
CA PHE A 135 -26.57 39.56 14.09
C PHE A 135 -25.43 39.68 15.14
N MET A 136 -24.39 40.45 14.73
CA MET A 136 -23.65 41.55 15.42
C MET A 136 -23.81 41.67 16.95
N GLN A 137 -22.81 41.97 17.80
CA GLN A 137 -21.71 42.94 17.67
C GLN A 137 -20.75 42.82 18.88
N ARG A 138 -19.46 43.10 18.65
CA ARG A 138 -18.46 43.78 19.51
C ARG A 138 -17.84 43.14 20.79
N LEU A 139 -16.50 43.02 20.66
CA LEU A 139 -15.41 43.49 21.54
C LEU A 139 -15.11 42.78 22.88
N PHE A 140 -13.91 42.19 23.01
CA PHE A 140 -12.85 42.72 23.89
C PHE A 140 -11.46 42.27 23.40
N LEU A 141 -10.53 43.23 23.44
CA LEU A 141 -9.10 43.12 23.16
C LEU A 141 -8.39 42.26 24.21
N LEU A 142 -7.58 41.29 23.79
CA LEU A 142 -6.34 40.92 24.49
C LEU A 142 -5.27 40.57 23.45
N ASP A 143 -4.24 41.42 23.41
CA ASP A 143 -3.01 41.24 22.66
C ASP A 143 -2.26 40.00 23.17
N TYR A 144 -2.11 38.99 22.31
CA TYR A 144 -1.07 37.98 22.46
C TYR A 144 -0.18 38.00 21.21
N PRO A 145 1.15 37.97 21.34
CA PRO A 145 2.05 38.04 20.20
C PRO A 145 1.84 36.84 19.28
N ALA A 146 1.63 37.15 18.00
CA ALA A 146 1.54 36.20 16.90
C ALA A 146 2.90 35.50 16.68
N SER A 147 3.22 34.50 17.49
CA SER A 147 4.37 33.62 17.27
C SER A 147 4.27 32.31 18.04
N PHE A 148 3.12 31.65 18.10
CA PHE A 148 3.03 30.26 18.60
C PHE A 148 1.76 29.56 18.09
N LEU A 149 1.68 29.37 16.77
CA LEU A 149 0.87 28.30 16.18
C LEU A 149 1.61 27.76 14.97
N SER A 150 2.68 27.04 15.26
CA SER A 150 3.15 26.02 14.34
C SER A 150 2.09 24.91 14.34
N PHE A 151 1.14 24.97 13.40
CA PHE A 151 0.26 23.85 13.09
C PHE A 151 1.11 22.69 12.55
N LEU A 152 1.52 21.78 13.43
CA LEU A 152 2.06 20.49 13.00
C LEU A 152 0.86 19.70 12.46
N VAL A 153 0.63 19.73 11.15
CA VAL A 153 -0.36 18.85 10.52
C VAL A 153 0.29 17.47 10.46
N LEU A 154 0.03 16.64 11.47
CA LEU A 154 0.33 15.21 11.40
C LEU A 154 -0.77 14.56 10.55
N GLU A 155 -0.50 14.38 9.27
CA GLU A 155 -1.33 13.51 8.43
C GLU A 155 -0.84 12.06 8.56
N HIS A 156 -1.78 11.13 8.62
CA HIS A 156 -1.54 9.70 8.83
C HIS A 156 -1.87 8.89 7.59
N PHE A 157 -0.99 7.95 7.23
CA PHE A 157 -1.12 7.12 6.02
C PHE A 157 -0.99 5.66 6.36
N LEU A 158 -1.71 4.81 5.63
CA LEU A 158 -1.57 3.36 5.70
C LEU A 158 -0.96 2.84 4.39
N PHE A 159 0.18 2.18 4.49
CA PHE A 159 0.72 1.36 3.41
C PHE A 159 0.46 -0.10 3.70
N GLU A 160 -0.10 -0.79 2.74
CA GLU A 160 -0.35 -2.20 2.87
C GLU A 160 0.49 -2.99 1.88
N SER A 161 1.40 -3.79 2.44
CA SER A 161 2.09 -4.83 1.70
C SER A 161 1.34 -6.15 1.86
N SER A 162 0.15 -6.24 1.24
CA SER A 162 -0.19 -7.38 0.38
C SER A 162 -0.38 -8.77 1.04
N ASP A 163 -0.64 -9.82 0.23
CA ASP A 163 -0.97 -11.20 0.63
C ASP A 163 -2.21 -11.29 1.55
N PHE A 164 -3.34 -10.82 1.02
CA PHE A 164 -4.66 -10.78 1.66
C PHE A 164 -5.40 -12.13 1.62
N GLY A 165 -4.72 -13.27 1.80
CA GLY A 165 -5.43 -14.55 2.00
C GLY A 165 -5.95 -15.23 0.73
N ASN A 166 -5.06 -15.52 -0.22
CA ASN A 166 -5.37 -16.35 -1.40
C ASN A 166 -6.56 -15.86 -2.25
N GLU A 167 -6.57 -14.56 -2.57
CA GLU A 167 -7.65 -13.87 -3.30
C GLU A 167 -8.92 -13.60 -2.46
N ASN A 168 -8.78 -13.34 -1.15
CA ASN A 168 -9.90 -12.99 -0.28
C ASN A 168 -10.46 -11.60 -0.59
N VAL A 169 -11.46 -11.58 -1.45
CA VAL A 169 -12.12 -10.35 -1.91
C VAL A 169 -12.79 -9.57 -0.77
N GLU A 170 -13.38 -10.24 0.22
CA GLU A 170 -14.08 -9.54 1.31
C GLU A 170 -13.10 -8.84 2.24
N LEU A 171 -11.95 -9.47 2.51
CA LEU A 171 -10.85 -8.85 3.25
C LEU A 171 -10.38 -7.58 2.54
N VAL A 172 -10.08 -7.67 1.24
CA VAL A 172 -9.67 -6.51 0.43
C VAL A 172 -10.73 -5.41 0.43
N ARG A 173 -12.03 -5.74 0.36
CA ARG A 173 -13.10 -4.74 0.48
C ARG A 173 -13.12 -4.07 1.85
N SER A 174 -12.89 -4.83 2.91
CA SER A 174 -12.90 -4.29 4.27
C SER A 174 -11.77 -3.28 4.47
N ILE A 175 -10.59 -3.57 3.95
CA ILE A 175 -9.45 -2.65 3.89
C ILE A 175 -9.79 -1.40 3.07
N ALA A 176 -10.31 -1.59 1.86
CA ALA A 176 -10.68 -0.48 0.97
C ALA A 176 -11.77 0.42 1.59
N ALA A 177 -12.57 -0.10 2.52
CA ALA A 177 -13.59 0.67 3.23
C ALA A 177 -13.03 1.60 4.33
N LEU A 178 -11.75 1.46 4.71
CA LEU A 178 -11.11 2.34 5.70
C LEU A 178 -11.07 3.80 5.20
N LYS A 179 -11.54 4.74 6.00
CA LYS A 179 -11.57 6.18 5.65
C LYS A 179 -10.28 6.91 6.02
N ILE A 180 -9.15 6.36 5.61
CA ILE A 180 -7.81 6.93 5.82
C ILE A 180 -7.08 6.94 4.49
N ALA A 181 -6.19 7.91 4.28
CA ALA A 181 -5.37 7.93 3.09
C ALA A 181 -4.48 6.68 3.05
N LYS A 182 -4.48 5.94 1.93
CA LYS A 182 -3.78 4.67 1.83
C LYS A 182 -3.19 4.42 0.45
N ALA A 183 -2.19 3.56 0.42
CA ALA A 183 -1.65 2.94 -0.79
C ALA A 183 -1.51 1.44 -0.54
N ALA A 184 -1.97 0.63 -1.49
CA ALA A 184 -1.94 -0.82 -1.40
C ALA A 184 -1.29 -1.43 -2.64
N ILE A 185 -0.68 -2.60 -2.48
CA ILE A 185 -0.23 -3.42 -3.60
C ILE A 185 -0.66 -4.87 -3.34
N LEU A 186 -1.02 -5.61 -4.40
CA LEU A 186 -1.40 -7.02 -4.29
C LEU A 186 -0.20 -7.97 -4.48
N GLY A 187 -0.30 -9.16 -3.89
CA GLY A 187 0.81 -10.09 -3.67
C GLY A 187 0.62 -11.40 -4.37
N ASN A 188 1.57 -12.33 -4.18
CA ASN A 188 1.46 -13.61 -4.87
C ASN A 188 0.21 -14.39 -4.43
N HIS A 189 -0.17 -14.32 -3.16
CA HIS A 189 -1.39 -14.97 -2.67
C HIS A 189 -2.65 -14.32 -3.27
N ASP A 190 -2.63 -13.02 -3.55
CA ASP A 190 -3.78 -12.31 -4.11
C ASP A 190 -4.07 -12.61 -5.59
N ALA A 191 -3.22 -13.42 -6.22
CA ALA A 191 -3.42 -13.99 -7.56
C ALA A 191 -3.16 -15.50 -7.61
N TRP A 192 -3.27 -16.20 -6.48
CA TRP A 192 -2.88 -17.61 -6.36
C TRP A 192 -3.72 -18.58 -7.18
N ASN A 193 -4.99 -18.29 -7.38
CA ASN A 193 -5.94 -19.20 -8.05
C ASN A 193 -6.31 -18.72 -9.45
N THR A 194 -6.09 -17.44 -9.75
CA THR A 194 -6.50 -16.81 -11.00
C THR A 194 -5.69 -17.35 -12.18
N GLN A 195 -6.39 -18.04 -13.08
CA GLN A 195 -5.85 -18.57 -14.33
C GLN A 195 -6.67 -18.14 -15.56
N ASN A 196 -7.89 -17.66 -15.36
CA ASN A 196 -8.78 -17.22 -16.42
C ASN A 196 -8.93 -15.69 -16.37
N PHE A 197 -8.81 -15.06 -17.53
CA PHE A 197 -8.80 -13.60 -17.67
C PHE A 197 -9.92 -13.13 -18.61
N SER A 198 -11.07 -13.80 -18.63
CA SER A 198 -12.17 -13.48 -19.54
C SER A 198 -12.73 -12.08 -19.28
N GLU A 199 -13.12 -11.36 -20.34
CA GLU A 199 -13.86 -10.10 -20.18
C GLU A 199 -15.32 -10.32 -19.73
N LYS A 200 -15.84 -11.55 -19.88
CA LYS A 200 -17.22 -11.90 -19.58
C LYS A 200 -17.49 -12.12 -18.09
N TYR A 201 -16.49 -12.57 -17.34
CA TYR A 201 -16.60 -12.87 -15.91
C TYR A 201 -15.47 -12.19 -15.17
N LYS A 202 -15.79 -11.46 -14.09
CA LYS A 202 -14.77 -10.83 -13.25
C LYS A 202 -14.14 -11.90 -12.36
N ASP A 203 -12.85 -12.16 -12.54
CA ASP A 203 -12.05 -12.96 -11.61
C ASP A 203 -11.77 -12.18 -10.31
N ALA A 204 -11.32 -12.89 -9.27
CA ALA A 204 -11.09 -12.31 -7.95
C ALA A 204 -10.05 -11.18 -7.98
N VAL A 205 -8.95 -11.32 -8.74
CA VAL A 205 -7.98 -10.24 -8.96
C VAL A 205 -8.66 -9.00 -9.51
N GLN A 206 -9.53 -9.13 -10.52
CA GLN A 206 -10.25 -7.97 -11.06
C GLN A 206 -11.18 -7.32 -10.04
N VAL A 207 -11.79 -8.10 -9.14
CA VAL A 207 -12.63 -7.55 -8.08
C VAL A 207 -11.79 -6.82 -7.04
N GLN A 208 -10.67 -7.40 -6.59
CA GLN A 208 -9.72 -6.78 -5.66
C GLN A 208 -9.19 -5.44 -6.21
N LEU A 209 -8.73 -5.42 -7.47
CA LEU A 209 -8.28 -4.19 -8.14
C LEU A 209 -9.38 -3.12 -8.21
N LYS A 210 -10.64 -3.54 -8.45
CA LYS A 210 -11.77 -2.60 -8.46
C LYS A 210 -12.15 -2.08 -7.08
N SER A 211 -11.95 -2.88 -6.04
CA SER A 211 -12.18 -2.46 -4.66
C SER A 211 -11.21 -1.36 -4.25
N PHE A 212 -9.91 -1.54 -4.53
CA PHE A 212 -8.89 -0.53 -4.24
C PHE A 212 -8.93 0.68 -5.17
N GLY A 213 -9.30 0.50 -6.45
CA GLY A 213 -9.32 1.60 -7.41
C GLY A 213 -7.94 2.27 -7.55
N GLU A 214 -7.88 3.58 -7.35
CA GLU A 214 -6.66 4.39 -7.44
C GLU A 214 -5.68 4.13 -6.28
N GLU A 215 -6.14 3.50 -5.19
CA GLU A 215 -5.28 3.17 -4.04
C GLU A 215 -4.35 2.00 -4.33
N HIS A 216 -4.62 1.19 -5.36
CA HIS A 216 -3.72 0.13 -5.79
C HIS A 216 -2.58 0.69 -6.64
N VAL A 217 -1.36 0.74 -6.08
CA VAL A 217 -0.22 1.41 -6.72
C VAL A 217 0.61 0.53 -7.65
N GLY A 218 0.37 -0.78 -7.76
CA GLY A 218 1.22 -1.66 -8.60
C GLY A 218 1.36 -1.16 -10.05
N TYR A 219 2.60 -0.85 -10.47
CA TYR A 219 2.94 -0.16 -11.72
C TYR A 219 2.27 1.21 -11.93
N GLN A 220 1.93 1.90 -10.86
CA GLN A 220 1.27 3.20 -10.85
C GLN A 220 1.91 4.12 -9.79
N ARG A 221 1.48 5.37 -9.78
CA ARG A 221 1.86 6.38 -8.81
C ARG A 221 0.63 6.93 -8.11
N LEU A 222 0.75 7.15 -6.80
CA LEU A 222 -0.21 7.91 -6.01
C LEU A 222 0.49 9.11 -5.37
N ASP A 223 -0.04 10.31 -5.61
CA ASP A 223 0.53 11.57 -5.12
C ASP A 223 -0.21 12.09 -3.89
N PHE A 224 0.54 12.36 -2.82
CA PHE A 224 0.06 13.01 -1.60
C PHE A 224 0.64 14.42 -1.52
N HIS A 225 0.00 15.36 -2.23
CA HIS A 225 0.48 16.73 -2.37
C HIS A 225 0.71 17.50 -1.05
N PRO A 226 -0.18 17.43 -0.03
CA PRO A 226 0.03 18.13 1.24
C PRO A 226 1.32 17.69 1.94
N LEU A 227 1.68 16.42 1.78
CA LEU A 227 2.89 15.85 2.35
C LEU A 227 4.17 16.09 1.54
N LYS A 228 4.01 16.46 0.27
CA LYS A 228 5.07 16.39 -0.74
C LYS A 228 5.64 14.95 -0.81
N LEU A 229 4.75 13.98 -0.96
CA LEU A 229 5.09 12.57 -1.02
C LEU A 229 4.45 11.93 -2.25
N SER A 230 5.17 11.05 -2.93
CA SER A 230 4.63 10.20 -4.00
C SER A 230 4.97 8.73 -3.71
N VAL A 231 3.97 7.87 -3.81
CA VAL A 231 4.14 6.43 -3.69
C VAL A 231 4.19 5.81 -5.08
N ILE A 232 5.27 5.09 -5.39
CA ILE A 232 5.44 4.37 -6.64
C ILE A 232 5.34 2.87 -6.36
N GLY A 233 4.40 2.19 -7.01
CA GLY A 233 4.27 0.75 -6.81
C GLY A 233 5.20 -0.07 -7.68
N GLY A 234 5.79 -1.10 -7.08
CA GLY A 234 6.53 -2.13 -7.77
C GLY A 234 5.65 -3.07 -8.60
N ARG A 235 6.18 -4.25 -8.92
CA ARG A 235 5.43 -5.31 -9.60
C ARG A 235 4.39 -5.92 -8.64
N PRO A 236 3.08 -5.87 -8.96
CA PRO A 236 2.08 -6.61 -8.20
C PRO A 236 2.23 -8.12 -8.44
N PHE A 237 1.72 -8.90 -7.50
CA PHE A 237 1.74 -10.37 -7.53
C PHE A 237 3.14 -10.99 -7.52
N SER A 238 4.16 -10.26 -7.07
CA SER A 238 5.50 -10.84 -7.02
C SER A 238 5.55 -12.05 -6.10
N CYS A 239 6.31 -13.08 -6.46
CA CYS A 239 6.67 -14.17 -5.55
C CYS A 239 8.18 -14.25 -5.35
N GLY A 240 8.89 -13.15 -5.62
CA GLY A 240 10.34 -13.06 -5.58
C GLY A 240 11.10 -13.79 -6.68
N GLY A 241 12.39 -13.48 -6.73
CA GLY A 241 13.37 -14.07 -7.64
C GLY A 241 13.24 -13.64 -9.11
N GLU A 242 13.99 -14.34 -9.97
CA GLU A 242 14.25 -13.91 -11.35
C GLU A 242 13.10 -14.13 -12.34
N ARG A 243 11.99 -14.73 -11.91
CA ARG A 243 10.89 -15.14 -12.80
C ARG A 243 9.62 -14.35 -12.50
N LEU A 244 8.92 -13.97 -13.57
CA LEU A 244 7.59 -13.40 -13.46
C LEU A 244 6.59 -14.47 -13.00
N PHE A 245 6.11 -14.36 -11.76
CA PHE A 245 4.92 -15.06 -11.32
C PHE A 245 3.70 -14.59 -12.12
N ARG A 246 2.81 -15.51 -12.47
CA ARG A 246 1.59 -15.22 -13.23
C ARG A 246 1.84 -14.38 -14.48
N LYS A 247 2.86 -14.73 -15.27
CA LYS A 247 3.23 -14.00 -16.51
C LYS A 247 2.05 -13.66 -17.43
N GLN A 248 1.10 -14.57 -17.61
CA GLN A 248 -0.08 -14.31 -18.46
C GLN A 248 -1.01 -13.22 -17.86
N LEU A 249 -1.16 -13.19 -16.53
CA LEU A 249 -1.92 -12.16 -15.82
C LEU A 249 -1.25 -10.80 -15.99
N LEU A 250 0.07 -10.73 -15.78
CA LEU A 250 0.86 -9.51 -15.95
C LEU A 250 0.82 -8.99 -17.39
N ALA A 251 0.99 -9.88 -18.37
CA ALA A 251 0.90 -9.53 -19.78
C ALA A 251 -0.50 -8.98 -20.13
N LYS A 252 -1.56 -9.61 -19.62
CA LYS A 252 -2.93 -9.24 -19.97
C LYS A 252 -3.41 -7.96 -19.28
N ARG A 253 -3.10 -7.76 -18.00
CA ARG A 253 -3.56 -6.58 -17.23
C ARG A 253 -2.63 -5.39 -17.33
N TYR A 254 -1.33 -5.66 -17.43
CA TYR A 254 -0.29 -4.63 -17.37
C TYR A 254 0.61 -4.63 -18.60
N GLY A 255 0.40 -5.47 -19.61
CA GLY A 255 1.26 -5.47 -20.81
C GLY A 255 2.73 -5.79 -20.51
N VAL A 256 3.03 -6.47 -19.40
CA VAL A 256 4.41 -6.82 -18.98
C VAL A 256 4.69 -8.29 -19.26
N ASN A 257 5.74 -8.56 -20.05
CA ASN A 257 6.10 -9.91 -20.51
C ASN A 257 7.45 -10.41 -20.00
N ASN A 258 8.29 -9.53 -19.47
CA ASN A 258 9.62 -9.85 -18.94
C ASN A 258 10.04 -8.86 -17.83
N MET A 259 11.14 -9.17 -17.14
CA MET A 259 11.65 -8.34 -16.04
C MET A 259 12.06 -6.94 -16.48
N ASN A 260 12.60 -6.77 -17.69
CA ASN A 260 13.00 -5.44 -18.18
C ASN A 260 11.78 -4.56 -18.45
N GLU A 261 10.72 -5.12 -19.04
CA GLU A 261 9.43 -4.42 -19.20
C GLU A 261 8.81 -4.08 -17.85
N SER A 262 8.93 -4.98 -16.86
CA SER A 262 8.48 -4.72 -15.49
C SER A 262 9.23 -3.54 -14.86
N ALA A 263 10.57 -3.57 -14.89
CA ALA A 263 11.42 -2.51 -14.38
C ALA A 263 11.12 -1.17 -15.04
N LYS A 264 11.02 -1.18 -16.39
CA LYS A 264 10.64 0.01 -17.17
C LYS A 264 9.31 0.57 -16.70
N ARG A 265 8.30 -0.28 -16.45
CA ARG A 265 6.97 0.18 -16.04
C ARG A 265 6.98 0.79 -14.63
N ILE A 266 7.80 0.28 -13.72
CA ILE A 266 8.02 0.89 -12.39
C ILE A 266 8.67 2.26 -12.55
N SER A 267 9.71 2.39 -13.38
CA SER A 267 10.38 3.66 -13.64
C SER A 267 9.48 4.67 -14.37
N ASP A 268 8.70 4.21 -15.36
CA ASP A 268 7.73 5.03 -16.09
C ASP A 268 6.64 5.56 -15.13
N ALA A 269 6.23 4.80 -14.12
CA ALA A 269 5.27 5.27 -13.11
C ALA A 269 5.78 6.46 -12.29
N ALA A 270 7.08 6.57 -12.07
CA ALA A 270 7.68 7.74 -11.42
C ALA A 270 7.71 8.99 -12.30
N SER A 271 7.51 8.86 -13.62
CA SER A 271 7.56 9.98 -14.55
C SER A 271 6.46 11.00 -14.25
N GLY A 272 6.84 12.27 -14.10
CA GLY A 272 5.91 13.34 -13.73
C GLY A 272 5.64 13.45 -12.23
N THR A 273 6.41 12.74 -11.39
CA THR A 273 6.43 13.01 -9.93
C THR A 273 6.77 14.48 -9.71
N PRO A 274 6.03 15.22 -8.87
CA PRO A 274 6.34 16.62 -8.61
C PRO A 274 7.76 16.78 -8.04
N LYS A 275 8.52 17.77 -8.52
CA LYS A 275 9.96 17.93 -8.19
C LYS A 275 10.28 18.10 -6.72
N ASN A 276 9.31 18.52 -5.92
CA ASN A 276 9.44 18.73 -4.48
C ASN A 276 8.97 17.53 -3.66
N HIS A 277 8.51 16.44 -4.30
CA HIS A 277 8.06 15.25 -3.60
C HIS A 277 9.24 14.30 -3.30
N SER A 278 9.23 13.70 -2.12
CA SER A 278 9.98 12.47 -1.86
C SER A 278 9.23 11.27 -2.43
N ILE A 279 9.98 10.28 -2.93
CA ILE A 279 9.42 9.03 -3.46
C ILE A 279 9.54 7.93 -2.41
N ILE A 280 8.42 7.28 -2.08
CA ILE A 280 8.42 5.99 -1.40
C ILE A 280 8.07 4.93 -2.44
N ILE A 281 8.86 3.87 -2.51
CA ILE A 281 8.52 2.70 -3.35
C ILE A 281 7.80 1.68 -2.48
N LEU A 282 6.64 1.20 -2.93
CA LEU A 282 5.86 0.14 -2.28
C LEU A 282 5.84 -1.10 -3.18
N ALA A 283 6.34 -2.22 -2.71
CA ALA A 283 6.38 -3.48 -3.46
C ALA A 283 5.86 -4.64 -2.61
N HIS A 284 5.51 -5.77 -3.23
CA HIS A 284 5.22 -6.98 -2.46
C HIS A 284 6.49 -7.63 -1.92
N ASN A 285 7.51 -7.77 -2.76
CA ASN A 285 8.81 -8.33 -2.37
C ASN A 285 9.92 -7.29 -2.56
N GLY A 286 11.01 -7.43 -1.80
CA GLY A 286 12.15 -6.51 -1.86
C GLY A 286 13.04 -6.72 -3.09
N PRO A 287 13.97 -5.79 -3.37
CA PRO A 287 14.85 -5.88 -4.54
C PRO A 287 15.93 -6.95 -4.35
N THR A 288 16.41 -7.52 -5.46
CA THR A 288 17.60 -8.39 -5.41
C THR A 288 18.85 -7.61 -4.99
N GLY A 289 19.85 -8.32 -4.44
CA GLY A 289 21.08 -7.77 -3.89
C GLY A 289 21.07 -7.62 -2.36
N LEU A 290 19.96 -8.00 -1.70
CA LEU A 290 19.75 -7.88 -0.26
C LEU A 290 19.48 -9.24 0.43
N GLY A 291 19.84 -10.36 -0.20
CA GLY A 291 19.52 -11.71 0.26
C GLY A 291 20.68 -12.70 0.30
N SER A 292 21.92 -12.24 0.49
CA SER A 292 23.11 -13.11 0.48
C SER A 292 23.07 -14.24 1.50
N ASN A 293 22.55 -13.99 2.70
CA ASN A 293 22.36 -14.97 3.77
C ASN A 293 20.87 -15.27 3.98
N VAL A 294 20.57 -16.44 4.57
CA VAL A 294 19.19 -16.90 4.81
C VAL A 294 18.34 -15.91 5.63
N ASN A 295 18.96 -15.19 6.57
CA ASN A 295 18.29 -14.25 7.46
C ASN A 295 18.39 -12.79 6.99
N ASP A 296 18.98 -12.53 5.83
CA ASP A 296 18.96 -11.21 5.24
C ASP A 296 17.53 -10.85 4.80
N ILE A 297 17.28 -9.55 4.60
CA ILE A 297 15.93 -9.01 4.39
C ILE A 297 15.23 -9.62 3.16
N CYS A 298 15.99 -9.99 2.12
CA CYS A 298 15.51 -10.71 0.94
C CYS A 298 16.09 -12.13 0.82
N GLY A 299 16.59 -12.70 1.91
CA GLY A 299 17.26 -13.99 1.96
C GLY A 299 16.31 -15.18 1.95
N ARG A 300 16.50 -16.13 1.06
CA ARG A 300 15.67 -17.34 0.99
C ARG A 300 15.99 -18.30 2.13
N ASP A 301 14.97 -18.80 2.82
CA ASP A 301 15.10 -19.62 4.03
C ASP A 301 14.36 -20.96 3.96
N TRP A 302 13.53 -21.19 2.95
CA TRP A 302 12.80 -22.46 2.74
C TRP A 302 13.52 -23.48 1.84
N VAL A 303 14.75 -23.21 1.41
CA VAL A 303 15.58 -24.14 0.63
C VAL A 303 16.99 -24.22 1.16
N ARG A 304 17.56 -25.43 1.07
CA ARG A 304 18.95 -25.68 1.46
C ARG A 304 19.90 -24.81 0.64
N GLY A 305 20.76 -24.06 1.32
CA GLY A 305 21.72 -23.14 0.72
C GLY A 305 21.24 -21.68 0.63
N GLY A 306 19.94 -21.44 0.79
CA GLY A 306 19.36 -20.10 0.77
C GLY A 306 19.57 -19.36 -0.55
N GLY A 307 20.05 -18.12 -0.45
CA GLY A 307 20.35 -17.24 -1.57
C GLY A 307 19.35 -16.10 -1.72
N ASP A 308 19.62 -15.20 -2.65
CA ASP A 308 18.81 -14.01 -2.84
C ASP A 308 17.45 -14.35 -3.48
N HIS A 309 16.38 -13.86 -2.85
CA HIS A 309 15.02 -14.01 -3.35
C HIS A 309 14.36 -12.68 -3.74
N GLY A 310 15.13 -11.60 -3.79
CA GLY A 310 14.64 -10.30 -4.20
C GLY A 310 14.30 -10.23 -5.68
N ASP A 311 13.55 -9.19 -6.03
CA ASP A 311 13.06 -8.88 -7.37
C ASP A 311 14.12 -8.11 -8.18
N PRO A 312 14.64 -8.68 -9.28
CA PRO A 312 15.63 -7.98 -10.12
C PRO A 312 15.06 -6.78 -10.86
N ASP A 313 13.78 -6.82 -11.21
CA ASP A 313 13.09 -5.71 -11.86
C ASP A 313 12.93 -4.50 -10.94
N LEU A 314 12.67 -4.75 -9.65
CA LEU A 314 12.62 -3.70 -8.64
C LEU A 314 14.01 -3.08 -8.40
N ALA A 315 15.05 -3.92 -8.28
CA ALA A 315 16.43 -3.44 -8.14
C ALA A 315 16.86 -2.55 -9.32
N LEU A 316 16.55 -2.98 -10.55
CA LEU A 316 16.83 -2.21 -11.76
C LEU A 316 16.07 -0.88 -11.78
N ALA A 317 14.78 -0.88 -11.45
CA ALA A 317 13.97 0.34 -11.41
C ALA A 317 14.48 1.34 -10.36
N ILE A 318 14.83 0.87 -9.16
CA ILE A 318 15.43 1.70 -8.10
C ILE A 318 16.74 2.32 -8.58
N SER A 319 17.61 1.54 -9.22
CA SER A 319 18.87 2.04 -9.78
C SER A 319 18.64 3.13 -10.84
N GLN A 320 17.67 2.93 -11.74
CA GLN A 320 17.30 3.92 -12.76
C GLN A 320 16.75 5.21 -12.15
N LEU A 321 15.89 5.11 -11.13
CA LEU A 321 15.35 6.28 -10.45
C LEU A 321 16.44 7.07 -9.73
N LYS A 322 17.38 6.40 -9.07
CA LYS A 322 18.51 7.03 -8.38
C LYS A 322 19.52 7.65 -9.34
N GLY A 323 19.66 7.09 -10.54
CA GLY A 323 20.45 7.71 -11.62
C GLY A 323 19.87 9.04 -12.11
N ASN A 324 18.59 9.31 -11.85
CA ASN A 324 17.96 10.60 -12.10
C ASN A 324 18.06 11.49 -10.86
N THR A 325 18.89 12.54 -10.93
CA THR A 325 19.11 13.48 -9.82
C THR A 325 17.88 14.29 -9.41
N GLU A 326 16.78 14.22 -10.17
CA GLU A 326 15.51 14.86 -9.79
C GLU A 326 14.70 14.06 -8.77
N TYR A 327 15.05 12.79 -8.51
CA TYR A 327 14.29 11.92 -7.61
C TYR A 327 15.05 11.62 -6.32
N ALA A 328 14.35 11.79 -5.19
CA ALA A 328 14.79 11.31 -3.89
C ALA A 328 13.98 10.07 -3.52
N VAL A 329 14.64 8.92 -3.37
CA VAL A 329 14.02 7.66 -2.94
C VAL A 329 14.53 7.31 -1.54
N PRO A 330 14.09 7.99 -0.47
CA PRO A 330 14.57 7.73 0.88
C PRO A 330 14.13 6.37 1.45
N LEU A 331 13.06 5.78 0.92
CA LEU A 331 12.45 4.59 1.51
C LEU A 331 11.84 3.66 0.44
N VAL A 332 12.11 2.37 0.60
CA VAL A 332 11.51 1.26 -0.14
C VAL A 332 10.86 0.33 0.88
N VAL A 333 9.54 0.21 0.82
CA VAL A 333 8.73 -0.66 1.70
C VAL A 333 8.27 -1.88 0.92
N PHE A 334 8.44 -3.06 1.52
CA PHE A 334 7.97 -4.31 0.95
C PHE A 334 7.60 -5.33 2.03
N GLY A 335 7.13 -6.51 1.62
CA GLY A 335 6.77 -7.63 2.47
C GLY A 335 7.34 -8.95 1.94
N HIS A 336 6.50 -9.99 1.88
CA HIS A 336 6.76 -11.36 1.37
C HIS A 336 7.72 -12.19 2.22
N MET A 337 8.87 -11.64 2.58
CA MET A 337 9.92 -12.34 3.32
C MET A 337 9.62 -12.25 4.82
N HIS A 338 8.82 -13.18 5.35
CA HIS A 338 8.32 -13.09 6.72
C HIS A 338 9.42 -12.90 7.77
N LYS A 339 9.09 -12.17 8.85
CA LYS A 339 9.98 -11.87 9.98
C LYS A 339 10.53 -13.12 10.66
N GLU A 340 9.69 -14.12 10.93
CA GLU A 340 10.15 -15.40 11.45
C GLU A 340 10.57 -16.29 10.28
N LEU A 341 11.80 -16.82 10.35
CA LEU A 341 12.32 -17.70 9.32
C LEU A 341 11.58 -19.05 9.33
N ALA A 342 11.50 -19.66 8.16
CA ALA A 342 10.94 -20.98 7.94
C ALA A 342 11.49 -21.99 8.96
N PHE A 343 10.61 -22.87 9.43
CA PHE A 343 10.93 -23.91 10.42
C PHE A 343 11.40 -23.37 11.80
N GLY A 344 11.11 -22.10 12.12
CA GLY A 344 11.48 -21.50 13.40
C GLY A 344 12.99 -21.27 13.52
N ALA A 345 13.65 -20.95 12.40
CA ALA A 345 15.09 -20.74 12.35
C ALA A 345 15.54 -19.38 12.90
N GLY A 346 14.63 -18.62 13.53
CA GLY A 346 14.90 -17.35 14.18
C GLY A 346 14.47 -16.14 13.34
N PRO A 347 14.89 -14.92 13.73
CA PRO A 347 14.40 -13.70 13.11
C PRO A 347 15.19 -13.31 11.84
N ARG A 348 14.47 -12.71 10.90
CA ARG A 348 14.98 -12.02 9.73
C ARG A 348 15.37 -10.58 10.04
N LYS A 349 16.38 -10.06 9.34
CA LYS A 349 16.67 -8.61 9.31
C LYS A 349 15.49 -7.89 8.63
N MET A 350 14.82 -6.99 9.34
CA MET A 350 13.65 -6.28 8.81
C MET A 350 13.99 -4.91 8.20
N ILE A 351 15.23 -4.45 8.35
CA ILE A 351 15.70 -3.18 7.81
C ILE A 351 17.12 -3.30 7.28
N VAL A 352 17.38 -2.62 6.17
CA VAL A 352 18.73 -2.37 5.64
C VAL A 352 18.81 -0.89 5.23
N VAL A 353 19.91 -0.22 5.57
CA VAL A 353 20.21 1.13 5.07
C VAL A 353 21.31 0.99 4.02
N GLY A 354 21.01 1.39 2.78
CA GLY A 354 21.99 1.39 1.70
C GLY A 354 23.03 2.51 1.86
N ASP A 355 24.14 2.40 1.15
CA ASP A 355 25.22 3.41 1.16
C ASP A 355 24.77 4.81 0.70
N ASP A 356 23.66 4.86 -0.05
CA ASP A 356 23.01 6.09 -0.51
C ASP A 356 21.95 6.63 0.48
N ASN A 357 21.89 6.08 1.68
CA ASN A 357 20.90 6.36 2.74
C ASN A 357 19.46 5.97 2.40
N THR A 358 19.23 5.19 1.34
CA THR A 358 17.91 4.58 1.10
C THR A 358 17.66 3.52 2.15
N ILE A 359 16.52 3.61 2.82
CA ILE A 359 16.07 2.61 3.78
C ILE A 359 15.22 1.57 3.05
N TYR A 360 15.58 0.30 3.20
CA TYR A 360 14.80 -0.84 2.77
C TYR A 360 14.11 -1.42 4.00
N LEU A 361 12.79 -1.39 4.01
CA LEU A 361 11.96 -1.82 5.12
C LEU A 361 11.07 -2.99 4.69
N ASN A 362 11.15 -4.07 5.44
CA ASN A 362 10.25 -5.20 5.32
C ASN A 362 9.16 -5.11 6.41
N GLY A 363 7.88 -5.09 5.99
CA GLY A 363 6.71 -5.02 6.84
C GLY A 363 6.01 -6.37 7.10
N ALA A 364 6.59 -7.49 6.65
CA ALA A 364 5.99 -8.83 6.72
C ALA A 364 6.09 -9.46 8.12
N ILE A 365 5.20 -9.07 9.03
CA ILE A 365 5.08 -9.69 10.36
C ILE A 365 3.99 -10.75 10.33
N VAL A 366 4.38 -12.03 10.37
CA VAL A 366 3.44 -13.17 10.30
C VAL A 366 3.74 -14.17 11.43
N PRO A 367 2.75 -14.53 12.27
CA PRO A 367 1.40 -13.94 12.34
C PRO A 367 1.43 -12.51 12.88
N ARG A 368 0.61 -11.62 12.31
CA ARG A 368 0.46 -10.24 12.81
C ARG A 368 -0.53 -10.09 13.96
N VAL A 369 -1.40 -11.08 14.16
CA VAL A 369 -2.41 -11.07 15.23
C VAL A 369 -2.09 -12.19 16.23
N LYS A 370 -1.76 -11.79 17.46
CA LYS A 370 -1.72 -12.69 18.63
C LYS A 370 -3.10 -12.67 19.28
N ARG A 371 -3.66 -13.84 19.58
CA ARG A 371 -4.99 -13.98 20.21
C ARG A 371 -4.81 -14.56 21.63
N PHE A 372 -5.40 -13.91 22.63
CA PHE A 372 -5.32 -14.33 24.03
C PHE A 372 -6.71 -14.69 24.56
N CYS A 373 -6.84 -15.92 25.07
CA CYS A 373 -8.06 -16.45 25.69
C CYS A 373 -7.81 -16.71 27.18
N ASP A 374 -8.75 -16.30 28.04
CA ASP A 374 -8.70 -16.58 29.49
C ASP A 374 -8.99 -18.06 29.81
N SER A 375 -9.69 -18.77 28.92
CA SER A 375 -9.91 -20.21 29.01
C SER A 375 -9.78 -20.89 27.64
N PRO A 376 -9.27 -22.15 27.59
CA PRO A 376 -9.18 -22.92 26.35
C PRO A 376 -10.54 -23.34 25.77
N SER A 377 -11.64 -23.04 26.45
CA SER A 377 -13.03 -23.36 26.05
C SER A 377 -13.81 -22.18 25.46
N SER A 378 -13.23 -20.97 25.44
CA SER A 378 -13.84 -19.79 24.84
C SER A 378 -13.43 -19.68 23.37
N GLU A 379 -14.38 -19.81 22.44
CA GLU A 379 -14.13 -19.62 21.00
C GLU A 379 -13.80 -18.17 20.63
N ASN A 380 -14.13 -17.21 21.51
CA ASN A 380 -13.83 -15.79 21.29
C ASN A 380 -12.60 -15.38 22.10
N ALA A 381 -11.56 -14.90 21.40
CA ALA A 381 -10.43 -14.22 22.03
C ALA A 381 -10.94 -12.95 22.71
N LYS A 382 -10.55 -12.75 23.97
CA LYS A 382 -10.97 -11.58 24.75
C LYS A 382 -10.06 -10.38 24.49
N ARG A 383 -8.80 -10.66 24.16
CA ARG A 383 -7.78 -9.67 23.82
C ARG A 383 -7.01 -10.16 22.61
N THR A 384 -6.82 -9.27 21.65
CA THR A 384 -5.89 -9.47 20.55
C THR A 384 -4.73 -8.48 20.68
N SER A 385 -3.60 -8.82 20.07
CA SER A 385 -2.48 -7.91 19.90
C SER A 385 -2.07 -7.89 18.43
N ARG A 386 -1.96 -6.69 17.87
CA ARG A 386 -1.88 -6.44 16.42
C ARG A 386 -0.59 -5.71 16.12
N ALA A 387 0.23 -6.28 15.25
CA ALA A 387 1.51 -5.70 14.86
C ALA A 387 1.33 -4.58 13.83
N PHE A 388 2.09 -3.51 13.92
CA PHE A 388 2.16 -2.45 12.91
C PHE A 388 3.61 -2.00 12.81
N THR A 389 4.03 -1.51 11.64
CA THR A 389 5.32 -0.83 11.52
C THR A 389 5.07 0.65 11.30
N LEU A 390 5.50 1.47 12.26
CA LEU A 390 5.38 2.93 12.22
C LEU A 390 6.63 3.54 11.63
N ILE A 391 6.44 4.51 10.73
CA ILE A 391 7.50 5.33 10.16
C ILE A 391 7.15 6.78 10.47
N ASP A 392 7.98 7.44 11.26
CA ASP A 392 7.93 8.88 11.43
C ASP A 392 8.89 9.51 10.42
N SER A 393 8.37 10.42 9.60
CA SER A 393 9.13 11.15 8.58
C SER A 393 8.89 12.64 8.70
N LYS A 394 9.92 13.43 8.45
CA LYS A 394 9.88 14.89 8.49
C LYS A 394 10.62 15.46 7.29
N GLU A 395 9.96 16.39 6.60
CA GLU A 395 10.50 17.03 5.38
C GLU A 395 10.98 16.01 4.34
N GLY A 396 10.25 14.89 4.24
CA GLY A 396 10.56 13.82 3.30
C GLY A 396 11.75 12.93 3.69
N LYS A 397 12.26 13.04 4.92
CA LYS A 397 13.31 12.18 5.48
C LYS A 397 12.74 11.31 6.60
N VAL A 398 13.11 10.04 6.62
CA VAL A 398 12.73 9.11 7.69
C VAL A 398 13.53 9.44 8.96
N GLU A 399 12.84 9.66 10.08
CA GLU A 399 13.44 9.96 11.39
C GLU A 399 13.45 8.74 12.31
N LYS A 400 12.36 7.95 12.29
CA LYS A 400 12.18 6.75 13.13
C LYS A 400 11.41 5.69 12.37
N ILE A 401 11.80 4.42 12.56
CA ILE A 401 10.99 3.26 12.21
C ILE A 401 10.87 2.39 13.45
N ALA A 402 9.65 1.98 13.80
CA ALA A 402 9.40 1.08 14.91
C ALA A 402 8.37 0.02 14.54
N GLU A 403 8.58 -1.20 15.04
CA GLU A 403 7.52 -2.20 15.14
C GLU A 403 6.73 -1.96 16.42
N THR A 404 5.41 -1.88 16.32
CA THR A 404 4.52 -1.55 17.43
C THR A 404 3.41 -2.59 17.52
N TRP A 405 3.22 -3.17 18.70
CA TRP A 405 2.12 -4.10 18.99
C TRP A 405 1.03 -3.37 19.77
N VAL A 406 -0.19 -3.36 19.23
CA VAL A 406 -1.36 -2.73 19.83
C VAL A 406 -2.31 -3.79 20.35
N SER A 407 -2.56 -3.77 21.66
CA SER A 407 -3.64 -4.54 22.27
C SER A 407 -5.00 -3.97 21.91
N VAL A 408 -5.95 -4.86 21.64
CA VAL A 408 -7.37 -4.55 21.52
C VAL A 408 -8.14 -5.48 22.45
N ASN A 409 -8.90 -4.91 23.39
CA ASN A 409 -9.75 -5.64 24.34
C ASN A 409 -11.10 -4.91 24.45
N GLY A 410 -12.08 -5.37 23.67
CA GLY A 410 -13.34 -4.64 23.50
C GLY A 410 -13.08 -3.27 22.89
N ASP A 411 -13.41 -2.20 23.60
CA ASP A 411 -13.19 -0.81 23.18
C ASP A 411 -11.87 -0.22 23.68
N ASN A 412 -11.13 -0.95 24.50
CA ASN A 412 -9.85 -0.49 25.03
C ASN A 412 -8.71 -0.87 24.09
N THR A 413 -7.92 0.12 23.70
CA THR A 413 -6.70 -0.08 22.91
C THR A 413 -5.48 0.52 23.60
N ASN A 414 -4.36 -0.20 23.61
CA ASN A 414 -3.10 0.29 24.17
C ASN A 414 -1.88 -0.28 23.41
N VAL A 415 -0.82 0.50 23.28
CA VAL A 415 0.48 0.00 22.82
C VAL A 415 1.08 -0.89 23.91
N GLU A 416 1.25 -2.17 23.60
CA GLU A 416 1.88 -3.14 24.50
C GLU A 416 3.41 -3.10 24.38
N GLU A 417 3.90 -3.06 23.14
CA GLU A 417 5.32 -3.18 22.83
C GLU A 417 5.67 -2.22 21.69
N GLU A 418 6.83 -1.57 21.78
CA GLU A 418 7.44 -0.82 20.69
C GLU A 418 8.91 -1.22 20.58
N HIS A 419 9.33 -1.65 19.39
CA HIS A 419 10.70 -2.01 19.08
C HIS A 419 11.24 -1.10 17.97
N ILE A 420 12.19 -0.24 18.31
CA ILE A 420 12.79 0.71 17.37
C ILE A 420 13.73 -0.03 16.42
N LEU A 421 13.39 -0.05 15.13
CA LEU A 421 14.19 -0.62 14.06
C LEU A 421 15.19 0.39 13.48
N PHE A 422 14.82 1.67 13.52
CA PHE A 422 15.64 2.79 13.05
C PHE A 422 15.35 4.05 13.85
N GLY A 423 16.37 4.83 14.15
CA GLY A 423 16.22 6.16 14.72
C GLY A 423 17.43 7.03 14.40
N GLY A 424 17.20 8.29 14.07
CA GLY A 424 18.26 9.24 13.67
C GLY A 424 19.45 9.37 14.63
N ASN A 425 19.27 9.02 15.91
CA ASN A 425 20.36 9.02 16.91
C ASN A 425 21.25 7.76 16.90
N MET A 426 20.87 6.68 16.21
CA MET A 426 21.69 5.45 16.13
C MET A 426 22.84 5.55 15.12
N LEU A 427 22.83 6.56 14.25
CA LEU A 427 23.93 6.84 13.31
C LEU A 427 25.14 7.53 13.98
N ASN A 428 24.99 8.02 15.23
CA ASN A 428 26.08 8.69 15.96
C ASN A 428 26.90 7.76 16.88
N THR A 429 26.53 6.49 17.02
CA THR A 429 27.20 5.56 17.95
C THR A 429 28.16 4.57 17.28
N SER A 430 28.41 4.70 15.98
CA SER A 430 29.34 3.83 15.24
C SER A 430 30.66 4.51 14.83
N ASN A 431 30.94 5.72 15.34
CA ASN A 431 32.22 6.42 15.18
C ASN A 431 32.86 6.79 16.54
N LEU A 432 33.04 5.82 17.43
CA LEU A 432 33.95 5.92 18.58
C LEU A 432 34.79 4.66 18.73
#